data_AF-A0A6I6C9V1-F1
#
_entry.id   AF-A0A6I6C9V1-F1
#
_cell.length_a   1.000
_cell.length_b   1.000
_cell.length_c   1.000
_cell.angle_alpha   90.00
_cell.angle_beta   90.00
_cell.angle_gamma   90.00
#
_symmetry.space_group_name_H-M   'P 1'
#
loop_
_entity.id
_entity.type
_entity.pdbx_description
1 polymer ?
#
loop_
_entity_poly.entity_id
_entity_poly.type
_entity_poly.pdbx_seq_one_letter_code
_entity_poly.pdbx_strand_id
1 'polypeptide(L)' 'MSRRGNSPDNGACESFFGTIKNECIYTYKIKELNFSNIYIIISDYIDFYNYVRPMLKHKKTPYEFRMEKAHF' A
#
# COMPACT_ATOMS: atom_id res chain seq x y z
N MET A 1 -5.34 13.32 -20.81
CA MET A 1 -6.44 12.62 -21.51
C MET A 1 -7.36 12.00 -20.48
N SER A 2 -8.49 12.63 -20.18
CA SER A 2 -9.55 12.02 -19.37
C SER A 2 -10.44 11.20 -20.31
N ARG A 3 -10.29 9.87 -20.28
CA ARG A 3 -11.20 8.92 -20.94
C ARG A 3 -12.11 8.38 -19.84
N ARG A 4 -13.40 8.20 -20.11
CA ARG A 4 -14.31 7.50 -19.18
C ARG A 4 -13.68 6.13 -18.83
N GLY A 5 -13.48 5.86 -17.54
CA GLY A 5 -12.77 4.65 -17.06
C GLY A 5 -11.25 4.79 -16.89
N ASN A 6 -10.67 5.98 -17.11
CA ASN A 6 -9.25 6.27 -16.88
C ASN A 6 -9.12 7.54 -16.02
N SER A 7 -9.44 7.40 -14.73
CA SER A 7 -9.12 8.44 -13.75
C SER A 7 -7.61 8.40 -13.45
N PRO A 8 -6.92 9.55 -13.37
CA PRO A 8 -5.52 9.60 -12.96
C PRO A 8 -5.24 8.86 -11.66
N ASP A 9 -6.22 8.89 -10.74
CA ASP A 9 -6.12 8.28 -9.42
C ASP A 9 -6.36 6.76 -9.44
N ASN A 10 -7.03 6.24 -10.48
CA ASN A 10 -7.34 4.82 -10.56
C ASN A 10 -6.05 3.99 -10.66
N GLY A 11 -5.07 4.44 -11.44
CA GLY A 11 -3.79 3.74 -11.56
C GLY A 11 -2.99 3.70 -10.25
N ALA A 12 -3.05 4.77 -9.45
CA ALA A 12 -2.38 4.80 -8.14
C ALA A 12 -3.06 3.85 -7.14
N CYS A 13 -4.39 3.87 -7.07
CA CYS A 13 -5.18 2.96 -6.24
C CYS A 13 -4.98 1.50 -6.66
N GLU A 14 -5.07 1.19 -7.96
CA GLU A 14 -4.86 -0.16 -8.50
C GLU A 14 -3.47 -0.69 -8.14
N SER A 15 -2.43 0.14 -8.31
CA SER A 15 -1.06 -0.23 -7.95
C SER A 15 -0.92 -0.52 -6.45
N PHE A 16 -1.52 0.33 -5.61
CA PHE A 16 -1.49 0.14 -4.16
C PHE A 16 -2.22 -1.14 -3.74
N PHE A 17 -3.47 -1.33 -4.15
CA PHE A 17 -4.24 -2.53 -3.80
C PHE A 17 -3.64 -3.81 -4.40
N GLY A 18 -3.04 -3.74 -5.59
CA GLY A 18 -2.28 -4.84 -6.17
C GLY A 18 -1.08 -5.20 -5.31
N THR A 19 -0.37 -4.21 -4.77
CA THR A 19 0.77 -4.41 -3.86
C THR A 19 0.32 -5.07 -2.56
N ILE A 20 -0.72 -4.53 -1.89
CA ILE A 20 -1.27 -5.11 -0.65
C ILE A 20 -1.65 -6.58 -0.83
N LYS A 21 -2.35 -6.90 -1.93
CA LYS A 21 -2.79 -8.26 -2.18
C LYS A 21 -1.61 -9.22 -2.33
N ASN A 22 -0.58 -8.84 -3.08
CA ASN A 22 0.58 -9.71 -3.32
C ASN A 22 1.53 -9.81 -2.11
N GLU A 23 1.83 -8.69 -1.45
CA GLU A 23 2.81 -8.64 -0.36
C GLU A 23 2.21 -9.10 0.99
N CYS A 24 0.89 -8.99 1.18
CA CYS A 24 0.22 -9.33 2.43
C CYS A 24 -0.81 -10.43 2.26
N ILE A 25 -1.93 -10.17 1.56
CA ILE A 25 -3.11 -11.04 1.62
C ILE A 25 -2.85 -12.44 1.03
N TYR A 26 -2.18 -12.51 -0.12
CA TYR A 26 -1.89 -13.78 -0.81
C TYR A 26 -0.78 -14.59 -0.14
N THR A 27 -0.12 -14.05 0.88
CA THR A 27 0.86 -14.81 1.69
C THR A 27 0.17 -15.71 2.72
N TYR A 28 -1.10 -15.45 3.05
CA TYR A 28 -1.89 -16.27 3.97
C TYR A 28 -2.67 -17.35 3.22
N LYS A 29 -2.89 -18.49 3.87
CA LYS A 29 -3.87 -19.47 3.37
C LYS A 29 -5.27 -18.93 3.61
N ILE A 30 -6.20 -19.21 2.69
CA ILE A 30 -7.61 -18.74 2.80
C ILE A 30 -8.22 -19.10 4.16
N LYS A 31 -7.93 -20.30 4.70
CA LYS A 31 -8.42 -20.77 6.00
C LYS A 31 -7.86 -20.01 7.21
N GLU A 32 -6.79 -19.25 7.04
CA GLU A 32 -6.15 -18.45 8.10
C GLU A 32 -6.70 -17.03 8.13
N LEU A 33 -7.34 -16.55 7.06
CA LEU A 33 -7.98 -15.24 6.99
C LEU A 33 -9.44 -15.35 7.43
N ASN A 34 -9.82 -14.52 8.41
CA ASN A 34 -11.19 -14.43 8.89
C ASN A 34 -11.52 -12.97 9.27
N PHE A 35 -12.80 -12.70 9.54
CA PHE A 35 -13.24 -11.34 9.83
C PHE A 35 -12.60 -10.74 11.09
N SER A 36 -12.23 -11.54 12.09
CA SER A 36 -11.66 -11.02 13.33
C SER A 36 -10.18 -10.65 13.20
N ASN A 37 -9.41 -11.30 12.33
CA ASN A 37 -7.99 -11.00 12.16
C ASN A 37 -7.66 -10.10 10.95
N ILE A 38 -8.54 -10.01 9.95
CA ILE A 38 -8.24 -9.27 8.72
C ILE A 38 -8.00 -7.78 8.97
N TYR A 39 -8.69 -7.19 9.95
CA TYR A 39 -8.48 -5.80 10.33
C TYR A 39 -7.07 -5.56 10.87
N ILE A 40 -6.59 -6.45 11.75
CA ILE A 40 -5.25 -6.37 12.34
C ILE A 40 -4.19 -6.56 11.25
N ILE A 41 -4.34 -7.58 10.40
CA ILE A 41 -3.41 -7.86 9.30
C ILE A 41 -3.29 -6.66 8.36
N ILE A 42 -4.41 -6.03 8.00
CA ILE A 42 -4.40 -4.85 7.15
C ILE A 42 -3.76 -3.66 7.89
N SER A 43 -4.13 -3.42 9.15
CA SER A 43 -3.56 -2.32 9.96
C SER A 43 -2.04 -2.42 10.05
N ASP A 44 -1.54 -3.60 10.44
CA ASP A 44 -0.10 -3.85 10.58
C ASP A 44 0.63 -3.67 9.25
N TYR A 45 0.02 -4.12 8.15
CA TYR A 45 0.59 -3.92 6.83
C TYR A 45 0.64 -2.44 6.43
N ILE A 46 -0.39 -1.64 6.76
CA ILE A 46 -0.41 -0.21 6.48
C ILE A 46 0.71 0.51 7.24
N ASP A 47 0.95 0.15 8.50
CA ASP A 47 2.05 0.70 9.28
C ASP A 47 3.41 0.30 8.71
N PHE A 48 3.58 -0.98 8.37
CA PHE A 48 4.77 -1.47 7.66
C PHE A 48 5.00 -0.70 6.34
N TYR A 49 3.95 -0.55 5.53
CA TYR A 49 4.05 0.11 4.23
C TYR A 49 4.48 1.56 4.37
N ASN A 50 3.94 2.30 5.34
CA ASN A 50 4.21 3.73 5.49
C ASN A 50 5.56 4.02 6.15
N TYR A 51 5.94 3.23 7.16
CA TYR A 51 7.03 3.58 8.07
C TYR A 51 8.24 2.64 8.03
N VAL A 52 8.14 1.49 7.37
CA VAL A 52 9.22 0.50 7.33
C VAL A 52 9.64 0.17 5.90
N ARG A 53 8.69 0.05 4.97
CA ARG A 53 8.94 -0.38 3.59
C ARG A 53 9.82 0.64 2.84
N PRO A 54 11.05 0.29 2.43
CA PRO A 54 11.89 1.19 1.66
C PRO A 54 11.42 1.28 0.20
N MET A 55 11.26 2.49 -0.32
CA MET A 55 11.02 2.72 -1.74
C MET A 55 12.31 2.48 -2.53
N LEU A 56 12.32 1.50 -3.44
CA LEU A 56 13.50 1.12 -4.24
C LEU A 56 14.25 2.32 -4.87
N LYS A 57 13.50 3.29 -5.41
CA LYS A 57 14.06 4.45 -6.10
C LYS A 57 14.72 5.46 -5.15
N HIS A 58 14.18 5.63 -3.95
CA HIS A 58 14.54 6.72 -3.05
C HIS A 58 15.28 6.25 -1.80
N LYS A 59 15.32 4.94 -1.53
CA LYS A 59 15.88 4.32 -0.32
C LYS A 59 15.32 4.93 0.98
N LYS A 60 14.08 5.44 0.92
CA LYS A 60 13.33 6.06 2.00
C LYS A 60 11.96 5.41 2.11
N THR A 61 11.36 5.47 3.28
CA THR A 61 9.97 5.07 3.49
C THR A 61 9.01 6.05 2.81
N PRO A 62 7.76 5.64 2.49
CA PRO A 62 6.76 6.55 1.95
C PRO A 62 6.50 7.77 2.85
N TYR A 63 6.54 7.58 4.17
CA TYR A 63 6.40 8.67 5.12
C TYR A 63 7.54 9.68 5.01
N GLU A 64 8.80 9.23 5.07
CA GLU A 64 9.97 10.12 4.96
C GLU A 64 9.98 10.90 3.64
N PHE A 65 9.65 10.22 2.54
CA PHE A 65 9.56 10.87 1.22
C PHE A 65 8.46 11.94 1.18
N ARG A 66 7.33 11.71 1.84
CA ARG A 66 6.24 12.71 1.93
C ARG A 66 6.65 13.89 2.78
N MET A 67 7.32 13.67 3.91
CA MET A 67 7.78 14.75 4.79
C MET A 67 8.82 15.64 4.11
N GLU A 68 9.80 15.05 3.40
CA GLU A 68 10.79 15.82 2.63
C GLU A 68 10.14 16.71 1.56
N LYS A 69 9.11 16.21 0.86
CA LYS A 69 8.38 16.99 -0.15
C LYS A 69 7.43 18.04 0.43
N ALA A 70 7.04 17.92 1.71
CA ALA A 70 6.12 18.84 2.36
C ALA A 70 6.82 20.09 2.91
N HIS A 71 8.15 20.08 3.02
CA HIS A 71 8.94 21.25 3.33
C HIS A 71 9.14 22.08 2.05
N PHE A 72 8.40 23.20 1.97
CA PHE A 72 8.60 24.26 0.98
C PHE A 72 9.77 25.16 1.35
#